data_AF-A0A7J8J9L2-F1
#
_entry.id   AF-A0A7J8J9L2-F1
#
_cell.length_a   1.000
_cell.length_b   1.000
_cell.length_c   1.000
_cell.angle_alpha   90.00
_cell.angle_beta   90.00
_cell.angle_gamma   90.00
#
_symmetry.space_group_name_H-M   'P 1'
#
loop_
_entity.id
_entity.type
_entity.pdbx_description
1 polymer ?
#
loop_
_entity_poly.entity_id
_entity_poly.type
_entity_poly.pdbx_seq_one_letter_code
_entity_poly.pdbx_strand_id
1 'polypeptide(L)'
;MVLVGDVKDRVAILVDDMADTCGTICHAADKLLSAGATRVYAILTHGIFSGPAISRINNACFEAVVVTNTIPQEDKMKHCSKIQVIDISMILAEAIRRTHNGESVSYLFSHVPL
;
A
#
# COMPACT_ATOMS: atom_id res chain seq x y z
N MET A 1 9.60 -5.71 -17.42
CA MET A 1 8.56 -6.54 -16.75
C MET A 1 7.62 -7.09 -17.81
N VAL A 2 7.26 -8.37 -17.73
CA VAL A 2 6.26 -9.02 -18.61
C VAL A 2 4.99 -9.21 -17.79
N LEU A 3 3.84 -8.78 -18.30
CA LEU A 3 2.55 -9.04 -17.66
C LEU A 3 2.10 -10.47 -18.00
N VAL A 4 1.73 -11.24 -16.98
CA VAL A 4 1.09 -12.55 -17.15
C VAL A 4 -0.35 -12.42 -16.65
N GLY A 5 -1.31 -12.63 -17.55
CA GLY A 5 -2.74 -12.43 -17.29
C GLY A 5 -3.35 -11.31 -18.15
N ASP A 6 -4.63 -11.03 -17.93
CA ASP A 6 -5.40 -10.01 -18.64
C ASP A 6 -6.02 -9.00 -17.66
N VAL A 7 -5.73 -7.73 -17.90
CA VAL A 7 -6.19 -6.59 -17.08
C VAL A 7 -7.03 -5.61 -17.88
N LYS A 8 -7.31 -5.91 -19.15
CA LYS A 8 -8.06 -5.02 -20.03
C LYS A 8 -9.45 -4.74 -19.46
N ASP A 9 -9.83 -3.48 -19.45
CA ASP A 9 -11.10 -2.96 -18.95
C ASP A 9 -11.35 -3.26 -17.44
N ARG A 10 -10.30 -3.57 -16.68
CA ARG A 10 -10.37 -3.89 -15.24
C ARG A 10 -9.60 -2.88 -14.39
N VAL A 11 -10.04 -2.74 -13.13
CA VAL A 11 -9.24 -2.05 -12.10
C VAL A 11 -8.12 -2.99 -11.65
N ALA A 12 -6.88 -2.51 -11.68
CA ALA A 12 -5.72 -3.24 -11.20
C ALA A 12 -5.31 -2.75 -9.80
N ILE A 13 -5.00 -3.69 -8.91
CA ILE A 13 -4.51 -3.41 -7.56
C ILE A 13 -3.15 -4.09 -7.42
N LEU A 14 -2.10 -3.28 -7.34
CA LEU A 14 -0.77 -3.75 -6.98
C LEU A 14 -0.72 -3.94 -5.47
N VAL A 15 -0.32 -5.13 -5.03
CA VAL A 15 -0.15 -5.47 -3.62
C VAL A 15 1.30 -5.84 -3.39
N ASP A 16 1.91 -5.21 -2.39
CA ASP A 16 3.26 -5.54 -1.93
C ASP A 16 3.36 -5.36 -0.42
N ASP A 17 4.39 -5.90 0.21
CA ASP A 17 4.64 -5.66 1.63
C ASP A 17 5.13 -4.22 1.86
N MET A 18 6.02 -3.72 1.01
CA MET A 18 6.62 -2.39 1.15
C MET A 18 7.02 -1.72 -0.16
N ALA A 19 7.13 -0.39 -0.14
CA ALA A 19 7.77 0.36 -1.20
C ALA A 19 8.74 1.41 -0.65
N ASP A 20 9.97 1.35 -1.17
CA ASP A 20 11.04 2.27 -0.81
C ASP A 20 11.23 3.38 -1.85
N THR A 21 12.09 3.18 -2.85
CA THR A 21 12.34 4.20 -3.89
C THR A 21 11.22 4.30 -4.93
N CYS A 22 10.22 3.41 -4.89
CA CYS A 22 9.06 3.34 -5.80
C CYS A 22 9.37 3.16 -7.30
N GLY A 23 10.59 2.82 -7.70
CA GLY A 23 10.92 2.59 -9.12
C GLY A 23 10.13 1.42 -9.73
N THR A 24 10.13 0.28 -9.05
CA THR A 24 9.49 -0.96 -9.52
C THR A 24 7.98 -0.81 -9.61
N ILE A 25 7.34 -0.30 -8.55
CA ILE A 25 5.87 -0.22 -8.48
C ILE A 25 5.30 0.80 -9.48
N CYS A 26 5.99 1.93 -9.70
CA CYS A 26 5.59 2.88 -10.74
C CYS A 26 5.70 2.26 -12.14
N HIS A 27 6.79 1.53 -12.43
CA HIS A 27 6.92 0.85 -13.72
C HIS A 27 5.85 -0.24 -13.93
N ALA A 28 5.48 -0.96 -12.87
CA ALA A 28 4.39 -1.92 -12.90
C ALA A 28 3.04 -1.24 -13.21
N ALA A 29 2.76 -0.09 -12.59
CA ALA A 29 1.54 0.67 -12.84
C ALA A 29 1.43 1.10 -14.31
N ASP A 30 2.51 1.65 -14.88
CA ASP A 30 2.53 2.07 -16.29
C ASP A 30 2.29 0.88 -17.24
N LYS A 31 2.82 -0.30 -16.89
CA LYS A 31 2.59 -1.53 -17.66
C LYS A 31 1.14 -2.00 -17.58
N LEU A 32 0.51 -1.91 -16.42
CA LEU A 32 -0.91 -2.26 -16.25
C LEU A 32 -1.81 -1.33 -17.05
N LEU A 33 -1.57 -0.01 -16.98
CA LEU A 33 -2.33 0.97 -17.75
C LEU A 33 -2.15 0.75 -19.25
N SER A 34 -0.92 0.53 -19.72
CA SER A 34 -0.62 0.23 -21.13
C SER A 34 -1.27 -1.07 -21.62
N ALA A 35 -1.55 -2.02 -20.72
CA ALA A 35 -2.24 -3.27 -21.02
C ALA A 35 -3.78 -3.14 -20.97
N GLY A 36 -4.30 -1.94 -20.72
CA GLY A 36 -5.74 -1.65 -20.76
C GLY A 36 -6.44 -1.65 -19.41
N ALA A 37 -5.71 -1.62 -18.29
CA ALA A 37 -6.34 -1.40 -16.98
C ALA A 37 -7.03 -0.04 -16.93
N THR A 38 -8.21 0.05 -16.32
CA THR A 38 -8.99 1.30 -16.25
C THR A 38 -8.48 2.24 -15.16
N ARG A 39 -8.03 1.67 -14.03
CA ARG A 39 -7.44 2.39 -12.89
C ARG A 39 -6.38 1.50 -12.25
N VAL A 40 -5.37 2.10 -11.65
CA VAL A 40 -4.31 1.39 -10.92
C VAL A 40 -4.21 1.93 -9.50
N TYR A 41 -4.27 1.02 -8.53
CA TYR A 41 -4.02 1.29 -7.12
C TYR A 41 -2.78 0.55 -6.66
N ALA A 42 -2.12 1.06 -5.63
CA ALA A 42 -1.12 0.32 -4.86
C ALA A 42 -1.60 0.19 -3.41
N ILE A 43 -1.49 -1.00 -2.84
CA ILE A 43 -1.75 -1.28 -1.42
C ILE A 43 -0.48 -1.90 -0.84
N LEU A 44 0.07 -1.22 0.16
CA LEU A 44 1.34 -1.59 0.78
C LEU A 44 1.19 -1.61 2.30
N THR A 45 1.93 -2.49 2.97
CA THR A 45 2.01 -2.40 4.44
C THR A 45 2.91 -1.22 4.81
N HIS A 46 4.14 -1.17 4.29
CA HIS A 46 5.14 -0.16 4.66
C HIS A 46 5.47 0.82 3.51
N GLY A 47 5.07 2.08 3.67
CA GLY A 47 5.49 3.18 2.78
C GLY A 47 6.80 3.82 3.27
N ILE A 48 7.95 3.29 2.87
CA ILE A 48 9.25 3.88 3.26
C ILE A 48 9.50 5.18 2.48
N PHE A 49 9.17 5.20 1.19
CA PHE A 49 9.18 6.39 0.33
C PHE A 49 10.45 7.24 0.43
N SER A 50 11.61 6.59 0.33
CA SER A 50 12.91 7.27 0.34
C SER A 50 13.26 7.91 -1.00
N GLY A 51 14.17 8.89 -0.94
CA GLY A 51 14.74 9.55 -2.12
C GLY A 51 13.67 10.05 -3.09
N PRO A 52 13.65 9.59 -4.36
CA PRO A 52 12.78 10.10 -5.41
C PRO A 52 11.34 9.58 -5.34
N ALA A 53 10.97 8.78 -4.34
CA ALA A 53 9.70 8.07 -4.29
C ALA A 53 8.48 8.98 -4.48
N ILE A 54 8.41 10.09 -3.74
CA ILE A 54 7.28 11.03 -3.79
C ILE A 54 7.12 11.65 -5.18
N SER A 55 8.23 12.04 -5.81
CA SER A 55 8.21 12.55 -7.19
C SER A 55 7.73 11.47 -8.17
N ARG A 56 8.19 10.23 -8.02
CA ARG A 56 7.75 9.10 -8.85
C ARG A 56 6.26 8.80 -8.71
N ILE A 57 5.74 8.77 -7.48
CA ILE A 57 4.31 8.52 -7.23
C ILE A 57 3.44 9.64 -7.81
N ASN A 58 3.85 10.91 -7.65
CA ASN A 58 3.13 12.05 -8.23
C ASN A 58 3.05 11.95 -9.76
N ASN A 59 4.11 11.49 -10.42
CA ASN A 59 4.15 11.36 -11.88
C ASN A 59 3.54 10.05 -12.41
N ALA A 60 3.40 9.02 -11.58
CA ALA A 60 2.86 7.72 -11.98
C ALA A 60 1.32 7.73 -12.10
N CYS A 61 0.79 6.77 -12.85
CA CYS A 61 -0.65 6.63 -13.14
C CYS A 61 -1.50 6.03 -12.00
N PHE A 62 -1.07 6.22 -10.74
CA PHE A 62 -1.86 5.78 -9.59
C PHE A 62 -3.09 6.64 -9.36
N GLU A 63 -4.20 5.98 -9.09
CA GLU A 63 -5.38 6.59 -8.48
C GLU A 63 -5.11 6.89 -6.99
N ALA A 64 -4.61 5.88 -6.26
CA ALA A 64 -4.16 6.03 -4.88
C ALA A 64 -3.03 5.03 -4.56
N VAL A 65 -2.15 5.44 -3.65
CA VAL A 65 -1.15 4.60 -3.01
C VAL A 65 -1.53 4.50 -1.54
N VAL A 66 -2.13 3.38 -1.17
CA VAL A 66 -2.62 3.11 0.18
C VAL A 66 -1.50 2.43 0.97
N VAL A 67 -1.15 3.01 2.12
CA VAL A 67 -0.17 2.46 3.05
C VAL A 67 -0.75 2.38 4.45
N THR A 68 -0.07 1.72 5.38
CA THR A 68 -0.41 1.80 6.80
C THR A 68 0.40 2.88 7.51
N ASN A 69 0.02 3.22 8.74
CA ASN A 69 0.83 4.09 9.62
C ASN A 69 1.97 3.33 10.35
N THR A 70 2.45 2.20 9.82
CA THR A 70 3.67 1.53 10.33
C THR A 70 4.92 2.42 10.25
N ILE A 71 4.91 3.39 9.34
CA ILE A 71 5.91 4.46 9.20
C ILE A 71 5.14 5.78 9.13
N PRO A 72 5.54 6.85 9.83
CA PRO A 72 4.89 8.16 9.75
C PRO A 72 4.81 8.70 8.32
N GLN A 73 3.62 9.15 7.90
CA GLN A 73 3.33 9.58 6.53
C GLN A 73 2.88 11.04 6.42
N GLU A 74 2.73 11.75 7.53
CA GLU A 74 2.13 13.09 7.61
C GLU A 74 2.87 14.09 6.71
N ASP A 75 4.19 14.00 6.63
CA ASP A 75 5.00 14.81 5.73
C ASP A 75 4.83 14.41 4.26
N LYS A 76 4.87 13.09 3.98
CA LYS A 76 4.74 12.55 2.63
C LYS A 76 3.39 12.90 2.00
N MET A 77 2.31 12.83 2.77
CA MET A 77 0.95 13.17 2.32
C MET A 77 0.80 14.66 1.96
N LYS A 78 1.54 15.57 2.62
CA LYS A 78 1.57 16.99 2.24
C LYS A 78 2.18 17.21 0.87
N HIS A 79 3.10 16.34 0.46
CA HIS A 79 3.81 16.41 -0.81
C HIS A 79 3.22 15.51 -1.91
N CYS A 80 2.25 14.65 -1.58
CA CYS A 80 1.59 13.76 -2.53
C CYS A 80 0.16 13.44 -2.08
N SER A 81 -0.82 14.01 -2.80
CA SER A 81 -2.25 13.80 -2.53
C SER A 81 -2.75 12.39 -2.85
N LYS A 82 -1.96 11.58 -3.57
CA LYS A 82 -2.30 10.18 -3.89
C LYS A 82 -2.07 9.23 -2.72
N ILE A 83 -1.27 9.63 -1.72
CA ILE A 83 -0.98 8.78 -0.56
C ILE A 83 -2.17 8.80 0.39
N GLN A 84 -2.65 7.61 0.74
CA GLN A 84 -3.70 7.40 1.75
C GLN A 84 -3.17 6.46 2.83
N VAL A 85 -3.61 6.68 4.07
CA VAL A 85 -3.11 5.94 5.22
C VAL A 85 -4.26 5.21 5.90
N ILE A 86 -4.06 3.92 6.13
CA ILE A 86 -4.90 3.09 6.99
C ILE A 86 -4.24 3.00 8.36
N ASP A 87 -4.96 3.40 9.41
CA ASP A 87 -4.49 3.21 10.77
C ASP A 87 -4.53 1.73 11.16
N ILE A 88 -3.41 1.25 11.72
CA ILE A 88 -3.29 -0.11 12.26
C ILE A 88 -3.09 -0.11 13.80
N SER A 89 -3.31 1.02 14.47
CA SER A 89 -3.17 1.11 15.93
C SER A 89 -4.02 0.05 16.65
N MET A 90 -5.24 -0.21 16.17
CA MET A 90 -6.18 -1.16 16.76
C MET A 90 -5.66 -2.61 16.73
N ILE A 91 -5.07 -3.06 15.62
CA ILE A 91 -4.55 -4.44 15.53
C ILE A 91 -3.32 -4.62 16.41
N LEU A 92 -2.47 -3.60 16.51
CA LEU A 92 -1.31 -3.60 17.38
C LEU A 92 -1.72 -3.58 18.86
N ALA A 93 -2.67 -2.72 19.23
CA ALA A 93 -3.21 -2.64 20.58
C ALA A 93 -3.83 -3.96 21.04
N GLU A 94 -4.61 -4.60 20.17
CA GLU A 94 -5.25 -5.88 20.49
C GLU A 94 -4.23 -7.03 20.58
N ALA A 95 -3.18 -7.03 19.75
CA ALA A 95 -2.09 -7.98 19.85
C ALA A 95 -1.33 -7.85 21.19
N ILE A 96 -1.05 -6.61 21.62
CA ILE A 96 -0.43 -6.31 22.92
C ILE A 96 -1.35 -6.79 24.05
N ARG A 97 -2.65 -6.43 24.01
CA ARG A 97 -3.63 -6.82 25.02
C ARG A 97 -3.74 -8.33 25.18
N ARG A 98 -3.82 -9.08 24.08
CA ARG A 98 -3.90 -10.55 24.09
C ARG A 98 -2.63 -11.19 24.66
N THR A 99 -1.47 -10.73 24.19
CA THR A 99 -0.17 -11.21 24.69
C THR A 99 -0.04 -10.99 26.19
N HIS A 100 -0.43 -9.81 26.69
CA HIS A 100 -0.41 -9.49 28.11
C HIS A 100 -1.32 -10.40 28.94
N ASN A 101 -2.50 -10.74 28.42
CA ASN A 101 -3.49 -11.58 29.12
C ASN A 101 -3.32 -13.10 28.86
N GLY A 102 -2.29 -13.52 28.12
CA GLY A 102 -2.07 -14.93 27.77
C GLY A 102 -3.12 -15.50 26.80
N GLU A 103 -3.79 -14.63 26.05
CA GLU A 103 -4.81 -15.00 25.06
C GLU A 103 -4.18 -15.34 23.70
N SER A 104 -4.88 -16.13 22.89
CA SER A 104 -4.41 -16.47 21.54
C SER A 104 -4.40 -15.24 20.62
N VAL A 105 -3.23 -14.92 20.09
CA VAL A 105 -3.02 -13.93 19.02
C VAL A 105 -3.56 -14.42 17.66
N SER A 106 -3.64 -15.74 17.45
CA SER A 106 -4.17 -16.34 16.22
C SER A 106 -5.60 -15.89 15.89
N TYR A 107 -6.35 -15.44 16.90
CA TYR A 107 -7.67 -14.84 16.72
C TYR A 107 -7.67 -13.65 15.73
N LEU A 108 -6.59 -12.85 15.72
CA LEU A 108 -6.51 -11.63 14.89
C LEU A 108 -6.38 -11.90 13.40
N PHE A 109 -6.00 -13.11 12.98
CA PHE A 109 -5.96 -13.49 11.57
C PHE A 109 -7.35 -13.71 10.96
N SER A 110 -8.36 -13.95 11.80
CA SER A 110 -9.74 -14.18 11.39
C SER A 110 -10.69 -13.06 11.81
N HIS A 111 -10.28 -12.20 12.74
CA HIS A 111 -11.10 -11.12 13.29
C HIS A 111 -10.25 -9.84 13.38
N VAL A 112 -10.44 -8.96 12.40
CA VAL A 112 -9.80 -7.64 12.40
C VAL A 112 -10.58 -6.73 13.35
N PRO A 113 -9.95 -6.17 14.40
CA PRO A 113 -10.60 -5.17 15.23
C PRO A 113 -10.82 -3.91 14.39
N LEU A 114 -12.10 -3.54 14.21
CA LEU A 114 -12.54 -2.31 13.54
C LEU A 114 -12.60 -1.14 14.53
#